data_AF-C3Y6F5-F1
#
_entry.id   AF-C3Y6F5-F1
#
_cell.length_a   1.000
_cell.length_b   1.000
_cell.length_c   1.000
_cell.angle_alpha   90.00
_cell.angle_beta   90.00
_cell.angle_gamma   90.00
#
_symmetry.space_group_name_H-M   'P 1'
#
loop_
_entity.id
_entity.type
_entity.pdbx_description
1 polymer ?
#
loop_
_entity_poly.entity_id
_entity_poly.type
_entity_poly.pdbx_seq_one_letter_code
_entity_poly.pdbx_strand_id
1 'polypeptide(L)'
;NWKTVAEAEKEQFRRLALFNAYCDREKNASLIKYDFIAHTDTVASDVRLFLTKINATVDNDVLPEQRPRNADDDRVFSDIYRQVPMDDILALRTIFQQDFDMFGYSFEQDLHKILEGRAKG
;
A
#
# COMPACT_ATOMS: atom_id res chain seq x y z
N ASN A 1 -6.94 3.66 -1.23
CA ASN A 1 -7.46 5.04 -1.17
C ASN A 1 -8.34 5.21 0.06
N TRP A 2 -7.84 5.95 1.06
CA TRP A 2 -8.57 6.21 2.31
C TRP A 2 -9.53 7.37 2.08
N LYS A 3 -10.82 7.12 2.33
CA LYS A 3 -11.91 8.06 2.08
C LYS A 3 -12.08 9.05 3.22
N THR A 4 -11.56 8.73 4.41
CA THR A 4 -11.65 9.57 5.60
C THR A 4 -10.30 9.72 6.31
N VAL A 5 -10.17 10.78 7.10
CA VAL A 5 -9.00 11.01 7.97
C VAL A 5 -8.85 9.87 8.97
N ALA A 6 -9.96 9.38 9.55
CA ALA A 6 -9.94 8.27 10.51
C ALA A 6 -9.42 6.96 9.90
N GLU A 7 -9.77 6.66 8.64
CA GLU A 7 -9.21 5.51 7.92
C GLU A 7 -7.70 5.68 7.69
N ALA A 8 -7.27 6.88 7.30
CA ALA A 8 -5.85 7.18 7.12
C ALA A 8 -5.07 7.07 8.45
N GLU A 9 -5.64 7.51 9.57
CA GLU A 9 -5.03 7.38 10.90
C GLU A 9 -4.87 5.93 11.31
N LYS A 10 -5.93 5.13 11.20
CA LYS A 10 -5.88 3.70 11.50
C LYS A 10 -4.79 3.01 10.69
N GLU A 11 -4.70 3.35 9.41
CA GLU A 11 -3.67 2.81 8.54
C GLU A 11 -2.25 3.27 8.94
N GLN A 12 -2.06 4.54 9.29
CA GLN A 12 -0.78 5.02 9.80
C GLN A 12 -0.32 4.27 11.05
N PHE A 13 -1.22 4.04 12.01
CA PHE A 13 -0.91 3.23 13.19
C PHE A 13 -0.50 1.80 12.82
N ARG A 14 -1.21 1.18 11.88
CA ARG A 14 -0.92 -0.17 11.40
C ARG A 14 0.47 -0.26 10.77
N ARG A 15 0.83 0.68 9.89
CA ARG A 15 2.13 0.75 9.21
C ARG A 15 3.29 0.91 10.19
N LEU A 16 3.16 1.85 11.13
CA LEU A 16 4.17 2.07 12.17
C LEU A 16 4.37 0.82 13.04
N ALA A 17 3.28 0.16 13.44
CA ALA A 17 3.37 -1.07 14.23
C ALA A 17 4.08 -2.21 13.47
N LEU A 18 3.74 -2.42 12.20
CA LEU A 18 4.36 -3.47 11.38
C LEU A 18 5.83 -3.16 11.08
N PHE A 19 6.16 -1.91 10.75
CA PHE A 19 7.54 -1.50 10.52
C PHE A 19 8.41 -1.69 11.77
N ASN A 20 7.91 -1.28 12.95
CA ASN A 20 8.64 -1.50 14.20
C ASN A 20 8.84 -2.98 14.50
N ALA A 21 7.81 -3.81 14.31
CA ALA A 21 7.91 -5.27 14.49
C ALA A 21 8.93 -5.90 13.52
N TYR A 22 9.01 -5.41 12.28
CA TYR A 22 10.02 -5.82 11.31
C TYR A 22 11.43 -5.46 11.79
N CYS A 23 11.66 -4.21 12.20
CA CYS A 23 12.95 -3.77 12.73
C CYS A 23 13.40 -4.59 13.95
N ASP A 24 12.49 -4.86 14.88
CA ASP A 24 12.76 -5.66 16.07
C ASP A 24 13.20 -7.09 15.71
N ARG A 25 12.51 -7.72 14.74
CA ARG A 25 12.81 -9.08 14.29
C ARG A 25 14.17 -9.19 13.61
N GLU A 26 14.48 -8.26 12.72
CA GLU A 26 15.76 -8.27 11.97
C GLU A 26 16.95 -7.87 12.85
N LYS A 27 16.73 -7.55 14.14
CA LYS A 27 17.74 -7.00 15.07
C LYS A 27 18.46 -5.76 14.54
N ASN A 28 17.93 -5.17 13.47
CA ASN A 28 18.25 -3.82 13.05
C ASN A 28 17.41 -2.92 13.96
N ALA A 29 17.94 -2.64 15.16
CA ALA A 29 17.41 -1.56 15.97
C ALA A 29 17.32 -0.34 15.06
N SER A 30 16.10 0.08 14.72
CA SER A 30 15.91 1.23 13.85
C SER A 30 16.53 2.42 14.57
N LEU A 31 17.73 2.81 14.14
CA LEU A 31 18.41 4.02 14.62
C LEU A 31 17.52 5.27 14.41
N ILE A 32 16.49 5.14 13.58
CA ILE A 32 15.53 6.16 13.22
C ILE A 32 14.13 5.65 13.59
N LYS A 33 13.50 6.33 14.54
CA LYS A 33 12.08 6.17 14.83
C LYS A 33 11.30 7.04 13.85
N TYR A 34 10.39 6.42 13.11
CA TYR A 34 9.49 7.15 12.23
C TYR A 34 8.22 7.52 12.97
N ASP A 35 7.82 8.77 12.88
CA ASP A 35 6.52 9.25 13.41
C ASP A 35 5.40 9.17 12.36
N PHE A 36 5.77 8.91 11.10
CA PHE A 36 4.86 8.86 9.97
C PHE A 36 5.46 8.06 8.79
N ILE A 37 4.66 7.22 8.11
CA ILE A 37 5.08 6.47 6.92
C ILE A 37 4.03 6.66 5.81
N ALA A 38 4.37 7.44 4.78
CA ALA A 38 3.48 7.69 3.64
C ALA A 38 3.56 6.58 2.58
N HIS A 39 2.48 6.33 1.84
CA HIS A 39 2.53 5.54 0.60
C HIS A 39 2.39 6.46 -0.60
N THR A 40 3.14 6.17 -1.66
CA THR A 40 3.02 6.87 -2.95
C THR A 40 1.59 6.80 -3.49
N ASP A 41 0.95 5.64 -3.35
CA ASP A 41 -0.42 5.42 -3.81
C ASP A 41 -1.48 6.20 -3.02
N THR A 42 -1.19 6.51 -1.75
CA THR A 42 -2.12 7.24 -0.87
C THR A 42 -1.59 8.61 -0.47
N VAL A 43 -0.62 9.16 -1.22
CA VAL A 43 0.08 10.40 -0.87
C VAL A 43 -0.87 11.57 -0.65
N ALA A 44 -1.95 11.66 -1.42
CA ALA A 44 -2.99 12.69 -1.24
C ALA A 44 -3.68 12.61 0.13
N SER A 45 -4.02 11.40 0.60
CA SER A 45 -4.61 11.19 1.91
C SER A 45 -3.57 11.34 3.03
N ASP A 46 -2.35 10.85 2.81
CA ASP A 46 -1.25 10.91 3.78
C ASP A 46 -0.82 12.35 4.06
N VAL A 47 -0.71 13.21 3.03
CA VAL A 47 -0.38 14.63 3.19
C VAL A 47 -1.47 15.35 3.99
N ARG A 48 -2.76 15.11 3.69
CA ARG A 48 -3.87 15.71 4.45
C ARG A 48 -3.82 15.31 5.91
N LEU A 49 -3.54 14.03 6.21
CA LEU A 49 -3.39 13.57 7.58
C LEU A 49 -2.19 14.21 8.28
N PHE A 50 -1.05 14.30 7.60
CA PHE A 50 0.15 14.93 8.13
C PHE A 50 -0.11 16.39 8.53
N LEU A 51 -0.76 17.17 7.65
CA LEU A 51 -1.10 18.57 7.90
C LEU A 51 -2.06 18.74 9.08
N THR A 52 -3.06 17.86 9.21
CA THR A 52 -3.96 17.81 10.37
C THR A 52 -3.17 17.56 11.67
N LYS A 53 -2.23 16.61 11.66
CA LYS A 53 -1.42 16.28 12.85
C LYS A 53 -0.56 17.44 13.34
N ILE A 54 -0.08 18.30 12.44
CA ILE A 54 0.72 19.48 12.79
C ILE A 54 -0.13 20.75 12.98
N ASN A 55 -1.46 20.64 12.93
CA ASN A 55 -2.41 21.75 13.02
C ASN A 55 -2.12 22.87 11.98
N ALA A 56 -1.66 22.50 10.79
CA ALA A 56 -1.37 23.44 9.72
C ALA A 56 -2.65 23.83 8.99
N THR A 57 -2.84 25.13 8.76
CA THR A 57 -3.90 25.64 7.89
C THR A 57 -3.37 25.68 6.46
N VAL A 58 -3.90 24.83 5.60
CA VAL A 58 -3.51 24.75 4.18
C VAL A 58 -4.74 24.81 3.31
N ASP A 59 -4.63 25.54 2.22
CA ASP A 59 -5.64 25.56 1.18
C ASP A 59 -5.76 24.15 0.56
N ASN A 60 -6.96 23.58 0.59
CA ASN A 60 -7.18 22.22 0.09
C ASN A 60 -7.01 22.12 -1.43
N ASP A 61 -7.05 23.24 -2.14
CA ASP A 61 -6.95 23.32 -3.60
C ASP A 61 -5.51 23.17 -4.10
N VAL A 62 -4.51 23.39 -3.24
CA VAL A 62 -3.08 23.16 -3.56
C VAL A 62 -2.62 21.74 -3.20
N LEU A 63 -3.46 20.97 -2.51
CA LEU A 63 -3.10 19.60 -2.12
C LEU A 63 -3.26 18.63 -3.29
N PRO A 64 -2.36 17.64 -3.40
CA PRO A 64 -2.45 16.64 -4.46
C PRO A 64 -3.81 15.95 -4.45
N GLU A 65 -4.41 15.82 -5.63
CA GLU A 65 -5.62 15.05 -5.83
C GLU A 65 -5.36 13.56 -5.65
N GLN A 66 -6.39 12.85 -5.19
CA GLN A 66 -6.34 11.41 -5.09
C GLN A 66 -6.45 10.78 -6.48
N ARG A 67 -5.34 10.18 -6.94
CA ARG A 67 -5.31 9.50 -8.23
C ARG A 67 -5.72 8.02 -8.05
N PRO A 68 -6.45 7.44 -9.01
CA PRO A 68 -6.64 6.00 -9.07
C PRO A 68 -5.28 5.33 -9.30
N ARG A 69 -5.09 4.14 -8.72
CA ARG A 69 -3.84 3.40 -8.95
C ARG A 69 -3.91 2.75 -10.32
N ASN A 70 -2.77 2.63 -11.01
CA ASN A 70 -2.72 1.85 -12.23
C ASN A 70 -3.05 0.37 -11.97
N ALA A 71 -2.78 -0.15 -10.76
CA ALA A 71 -3.21 -1.47 -10.34
C ALA A 71 -4.74 -1.61 -10.17
N ASP A 72 -5.49 -0.51 -10.19
CA ASP A 72 -6.96 -0.55 -10.22
C ASP A 72 -7.49 -0.62 -11.67
N ASP A 73 -6.62 -0.58 -12.69
CA ASP A 73 -6.98 -0.90 -14.07
C ASP A 73 -7.03 -2.42 -14.23
N ASP A 74 -8.22 -2.96 -14.51
CA ASP A 74 -8.47 -4.39 -14.74
C ASP A 74 -7.51 -4.99 -15.79
N ARG A 75 -7.02 -4.17 -16.72
CA ARG A 75 -6.08 -4.57 -17.77
C ARG A 75 -4.70 -4.94 -17.25
N VAL A 76 -4.26 -4.36 -16.13
CA VAL A 76 -2.92 -4.67 -15.60
C VAL A 76 -2.85 -6.15 -15.23
N PHE A 77 -3.87 -6.66 -14.54
CA PHE A 77 -3.91 -8.08 -14.17
C PHE A 77 -4.25 -9.00 -15.35
N SER A 78 -5.19 -8.60 -16.22
CA SER A 78 -5.61 -9.43 -17.35
C SER A 78 -4.60 -9.47 -18.50
N ASP A 79 -3.89 -8.37 -18.78
CA ASP A 79 -3.08 -8.24 -19.99
C ASP A 79 -1.59 -8.43 -19.67
N ILE A 80 -1.12 -7.98 -18.51
CA ILE A 80 0.31 -8.02 -18.15
C ILE A 80 0.62 -9.21 -17.24
N TYR A 81 0.01 -9.28 -16.05
CA TYR A 81 0.32 -10.33 -15.07
C TYR A 81 -0.14 -11.73 -15.49
N ARG A 82 -1.14 -11.84 -16.37
CA ARG A 82 -1.50 -13.07 -17.11
C ARG A 82 -0.28 -13.76 -17.74
N GLN A 83 0.67 -12.98 -18.27
CA GLN A 83 1.79 -13.49 -19.04
C GLN A 83 2.87 -14.14 -18.17
N VAL A 84 2.87 -13.85 -16.87
CA VAL A 84 3.84 -14.40 -15.91
C VAL A 84 3.38 -15.81 -15.50
N PRO A 85 4.27 -16.82 -15.46
CA PRO A 85 3.90 -18.15 -14.96
C PRO A 85 3.30 -18.12 -13.54
N MET A 86 2.31 -18.98 -13.26
CA MET A 86 1.68 -19.01 -11.95
C MET A 86 2.64 -19.41 -10.84
N ASP A 87 3.54 -20.35 -11.11
CA ASP A 87 4.52 -20.82 -10.13
C ASP A 87 5.45 -19.68 -9.70
N ASP A 88 5.83 -18.80 -10.63
CA ASP A 88 6.65 -17.61 -10.34
C ASP A 88 5.87 -16.60 -9.49
N ILE A 89 4.59 -16.37 -9.80
CA ILE A 89 3.71 -15.49 -9.00
C ILE A 89 3.59 -16.02 -7.55
N LEU A 90 3.41 -17.33 -7.38
CA LEU A 90 3.30 -17.95 -6.05
C LEU A 90 4.64 -17.98 -5.31
N ALA A 91 5.77 -18.11 -6.01
CA ALA A 91 7.09 -17.98 -5.41
C ALA A 91 7.31 -16.55 -4.89
N LEU A 92 6.95 -15.53 -5.69
CA LEU A 92 7.02 -14.13 -5.30
C LEU A 92 6.17 -13.83 -4.06
N ARG A 93 4.97 -14.41 -3.95
CA ARG A 93 4.16 -14.31 -2.72
C ARG A 93 4.97 -14.64 -1.49
N THR A 94 5.68 -15.76 -1.52
CA THR A 94 6.41 -16.27 -0.35
C THR A 94 7.52 -15.32 0.08
N ILE A 95 8.19 -14.70 -0.90
CA ILE A 95 9.27 -13.74 -0.67
C ILE A 95 8.72 -12.41 -0.15
N PHE A 96 7.64 -11.91 -0.76
CA PHE A 96 7.13 -10.56 -0.54
C PHE A 96 5.92 -10.47 0.39
N GLN A 97 5.46 -11.57 0.99
CA GLN A 97 4.25 -11.58 1.85
C GLN A 97 4.34 -10.52 2.95
N GLN A 98 5.51 -10.36 3.56
CA GLN A 98 5.70 -9.40 4.64
C GLN A 98 5.63 -7.95 4.17
N ASP A 99 6.11 -7.67 2.96
CA ASP A 99 5.98 -6.36 2.35
C ASP A 99 4.52 -6.07 2.01
N PHE A 100 3.81 -7.05 1.43
CA PHE A 100 2.36 -6.94 1.20
C PHE A 100 1.61 -6.62 2.50
N ASP A 101 1.91 -7.35 3.57
CA ASP A 101 1.32 -7.12 4.88
C ASP A 101 1.69 -5.72 5.39
N MET A 102 2.96 -5.31 5.34
CA MET A 102 3.41 -3.98 5.78
C MET A 102 2.68 -2.86 5.03
N PHE A 103 2.59 -2.96 3.70
CA PHE A 103 1.96 -1.96 2.85
C PHE A 103 0.43 -2.09 2.75
N GLY A 104 -0.15 -3.13 3.36
CA GLY A 104 -1.61 -3.32 3.42
C GLY A 104 -2.23 -3.78 2.10
N TYR A 105 -1.43 -4.41 1.25
CA TYR A 105 -1.90 -5.05 0.02
C TYR A 105 -2.34 -6.49 0.30
N SER A 106 -3.37 -6.98 -0.39
CA SER A 106 -3.82 -8.37 -0.28
C SER A 106 -3.39 -9.14 -1.52
N PHE A 107 -2.44 -10.06 -1.33
CA PHE A 107 -2.00 -10.94 -2.40
C PHE A 107 -3.16 -11.81 -2.92
N GLU A 108 -4.06 -12.28 -2.05
CA GLU A 108 -5.21 -13.09 -2.45
C GLU A 108 -6.16 -12.33 -3.38
N GLN A 109 -6.40 -11.05 -3.12
CA GLN A 109 -7.23 -10.20 -3.98
C GLN A 109 -6.58 -10.02 -5.36
N ASP A 110 -5.28 -9.74 -5.40
CA ASP A 110 -4.56 -9.56 -6.65
C ASP A 110 -4.46 -10.87 -7.45
N LEU A 111 -4.22 -11.99 -6.76
CA LEU A 111 -4.24 -13.33 -7.36
C LEU A 111 -5.60 -13.65 -7.97
N HIS A 112 -6.70 -13.30 -7.29
CA HIS A 112 -8.05 -13.51 -7.83
C HIS A 112 -8.24 -12.77 -9.17
N LYS A 113 -7.83 -11.49 -9.23
CA LYS A 113 -7.89 -10.69 -10.48
C LYS A 113 -7.06 -11.30 -11.61
N ILE A 114 -5.89 -11.85 -11.31
CA ILE A 114 -5.04 -12.53 -12.30
C ILE A 114 -5.75 -13.77 -12.84
N LEU A 115 -6.34 -14.59 -11.97
CA LEU A 115 -7.07 -15.80 -12.39
C LEU A 115 -8.31 -15.47 -13.22
N GLU A 116 -9.07 -14.44 -12.84
CA GLU A 116 -10.19 -13.95 -13.65
C GLU A 116 -9.74 -13.46 -15.03
N GLY A 117 -8.62 -12.72 -15.11
CA GLY A 117 -8.04 -12.26 -16.37
C GLY A 117 -7.61 -13.41 -17.29
N ARG A 118 -7.11 -14.51 -16.72
CA ARG A 118 -6.78 -15.73 -17.48
C ARG A 118 -8.01 -16.49 -17.95
N ALA A 119 -9.11 -16.47 -17.20
CA ALA A 119 -10.34 -17.16 -17.59
C ALA A 119 -11.10 -16.42 -18.72
N LYS A 120 -10.87 -15.12 -18.89
CA LYS A 120 -11.59 -14.26 -19.84
C LYS A 120 -10.98 -14.21 -21.25
N GLY A 121 -9.78 -14.73 -21.50
CA GLY A 121 -9.13 -14.71 -22.81
C GLY A 121 -8.12 -15.82 -23.01
#